data_AF-A0A3B8KU67-F1
#
_entry.id   AF-A0A3B8KU67-F1
#
_cell.length_a   1.000
_cell.length_b   1.000
_cell.length_c   1.000
_cell.angle_alpha   90.00
_cell.angle_beta   90.00
_cell.angle_gamma   90.00
#
_symmetry.space_group_name_H-M   'P 1'
#
loop_
_entity.id
_entity.type
_entity.pdbx_description
1 polymer ?
#
loop_
_entity_poly.entity_id
_entity_poly.type
_entity_poly.pdbx_seq_one_letter_code
_entity_poly.pdbx_strand_id
1 'polypeptide(L)' 'FGRRNKRRTPLDNLNFLKTASVQLAKASSMSEEELEGKIIIGEFVRKEIPEYTEGYEKLIEAVGGSKV' A
#
# COMPACT_ATOMS: atom_id res chain seq x y z
N PHE A 1 -5.27 18.92 -5.46
CA PHE A 1 -6.48 19.60 -4.96
C PHE A 1 -6.85 20.72 -5.92
N GLY A 2 -8.10 21.12 -5.95
CA GLY A 2 -8.54 22.20 -6.84
C GLY A 2 -10.03 22.16 -7.11
N ARG A 3 -10.47 23.03 -8.03
CA ARG A 3 -11.88 23.26 -8.36
C ARG A 3 -12.68 21.98 -8.63
N ARG A 4 -12.13 21.03 -9.38
CA ARG A 4 -12.80 19.75 -9.70
C ARG A 4 -12.99 18.84 -8.49
N ASN A 5 -12.09 18.92 -7.52
CA ASN A 5 -12.13 18.12 -6.30
C ASN A 5 -12.81 18.84 -5.13
N LYS A 6 -13.38 20.03 -5.35
CA LYS A 6 -13.97 20.91 -4.33
C LYS A 6 -13.06 21.20 -3.12
N ARG A 7 -11.74 21.11 -3.31
CA ARG A 7 -10.72 21.39 -2.27
C ARG A 7 -9.86 22.55 -2.75
N ARG A 8 -10.07 23.75 -2.19
CA ARG A 8 -9.55 25.01 -2.74
C ARG A 8 -8.10 25.25 -2.35
N THR A 9 -7.71 24.88 -1.14
CA THR A 9 -6.36 25.09 -0.62
C THR A 9 -5.60 23.78 -0.42
N PRO A 10 -4.25 23.83 -0.35
CA PRO A 10 -3.46 22.66 0.04
C PRO A 10 -3.84 22.12 1.42
N LEU A 11 -4.16 23.03 2.36
CA LEU A 11 -4.57 22.68 3.72
C LEU A 11 -5.89 21.89 3.73
N ASP A 12 -6.88 22.29 2.93
CA ASP A 12 -8.15 21.56 2.79
C ASP A 12 -7.91 20.13 2.30
N ASN A 13 -6.92 19.94 1.44
CA ASN A 13 -6.57 18.63 0.92
C ASN A 13 -5.87 17.76 1.94
N LEU A 14 -4.96 18.33 2.71
CA LEU A 14 -4.31 17.62 3.81
C LEU A 14 -5.35 17.18 4.84
N ASN A 15 -6.26 18.08 5.22
CA ASN A 15 -7.34 17.77 6.15
C ASN A 15 -8.25 16.67 5.60
N PHE A 16 -8.66 16.76 4.32
CA PHE A 16 -9.44 15.71 3.68
C PHE A 16 -8.75 14.35 3.75
N LEU A 17 -7.48 14.26 3.32
CA LEU A 17 -6.74 13.00 3.34
C LEU A 17 -6.64 12.44 4.76
N LYS A 18 -6.41 13.30 5.76
CA LYS A 18 -6.36 12.91 7.17
C LYS A 18 -7.70 12.36 7.67
N THR A 19 -8.83 12.93 7.27
CA THR A 19 -10.17 12.52 7.74
C THR A 19 -10.81 11.40 6.92
N ALA A 20 -10.43 11.29 5.65
CA ALA A 20 -10.94 10.28 4.74
C ALA A 20 -10.13 8.98 4.83
N SER A 21 -8.86 9.03 5.25
CA SER A 21 -8.06 7.82 5.38
C SER A 21 -8.38 7.03 6.65
N VAL A 22 -8.43 5.71 6.54
CA VAL A 22 -8.63 4.78 7.66
C VAL A 22 -7.60 3.64 7.59
N GLN A 23 -6.98 3.31 8.73
CA GLN A 23 -6.06 2.18 8.80
C GLN A 23 -6.79 0.86 8.52
N LEU A 24 -6.16 -0.05 7.77
CA LEU A 24 -6.74 -1.34 7.40
C LEU A 24 -7.25 -2.13 8.62
N ALA A 25 -6.49 -2.13 9.72
CA ALA A 25 -6.87 -2.80 10.98
C ALA A 25 -8.14 -2.23 11.62
N LYS A 26 -8.44 -0.94 11.40
CA LYS A 26 -9.69 -0.32 11.86
C LYS A 26 -10.82 -0.55 10.86
N ALA A 27 -10.50 -0.52 9.56
CA ALA A 27 -11.47 -0.76 8.50
C ALA A 27 -12.10 -2.15 8.57
N SER A 28 -11.35 -3.17 9.02
CA SER A 28 -11.85 -4.55 9.14
C SER A 28 -12.99 -4.74 10.14
N SER A 29 -13.22 -3.78 11.04
CA SER A 29 -14.33 -3.81 12.01
C SER A 29 -15.43 -2.78 11.73
N MET A 30 -15.37 -2.06 10.61
CA MET A 30 -16.37 -1.06 10.22
C MET A 30 -17.42 -1.66 9.29
N SER A 31 -18.63 -1.11 9.28
CA SER A 31 -19.67 -1.50 8.32
C SER A 31 -19.37 -0.95 6.92
N GLU A 32 -20.06 -1.48 5.90
CA GLU A 32 -19.93 -0.99 4.52
C GLU A 32 -20.33 0.49 4.41
N GLU A 33 -21.38 0.90 5.11
CA GLU A 33 -21.85 2.30 5.16
C GLU A 33 -20.82 3.22 5.83
N GLU A 34 -20.16 2.75 6.89
CA GLU A 34 -19.12 3.53 7.58
C GLU A 34 -17.85 3.68 6.74
N LEU A 35 -17.60 2.72 5.84
CA LEU A 35 -16.47 2.74 4.91
C LEU A 35 -16.74 3.57 3.65
N GLU A 36 -17.99 3.95 3.39
CA GLU A 36 -18.33 4.75 2.22
C GLU A 36 -17.55 6.08 2.20
N GLY A 37 -16.86 6.33 1.09
CA GLY A 37 -16.02 7.52 0.92
C GLY A 37 -14.73 7.54 1.76
N LYS A 38 -14.40 6.45 2.47
CA LYS A 38 -13.10 6.29 3.14
C LYS A 38 -12.04 5.73 2.19
N ILE A 39 -10.79 6.09 2.46
CA ILE A 39 -9.60 5.59 1.78
C ILE A 39 -8.92 4.64 2.76
N ILE A 40 -9.00 3.33 2.52
CA ILE A 40 -8.31 2.37 3.36
C ILE A 40 -6.81 2.46 3.06
N ILE A 41 -5.99 2.53 4.11
CA ILE A 41 -4.53 2.63 4.03
C ILE A 41 -3.89 1.60 4.95
N GLY A 42 -2.72 1.07 4.56
CA GLY A 42 -1.97 0.08 5.35
C GLY A 42 -1.36 -1.02 4.49
N GLU A 43 -0.95 -2.10 5.13
CA GLU A 43 -0.40 -3.29 4.47
C GLU A 43 -1.54 -4.23 4.06
N PHE A 44 -1.95 -4.17 2.79
CA PHE A 44 -3.03 -5.01 2.27
C PHE A 44 -2.62 -6.47 2.06
N VAL A 45 -1.37 -6.68 1.67
CA VAL A 45 -0.83 -8.00 1.35
C VAL A 45 0.61 -8.04 1.84
N ARG A 46 0.91 -9.02 2.69
CA ARG A 46 2.26 -9.39 3.06
C ARG A 46 2.54 -10.80 2.56
N LYS A 47 3.50 -10.92 1.66
CA LYS A 47 3.94 -12.21 1.12
C LYS A 47 5.46 -12.25 1.17
N GLU A 48 5.97 -13.31 1.76
CA GLU A 48 7.38 -13.64 1.68
C GLU A 48 7.58 -14.45 0.40
N ILE A 49 8.23 -13.83 -0.58
CA ILE A 49 8.56 -14.43 -1.87
C ILE A 49 10.06 -14.24 -2.12
N PRO A 50 10.70 -15.14 -2.86
CA PRO A 50 12.12 -14.99 -3.15
C PRO A 50 12.41 -13.65 -3.82
N GLU A 51 13.45 -12.97 -3.34
CA GLU A 51 13.96 -11.78 -4.00
C GLU A 51 14.64 -12.18 -5.32
N TYR A 52 14.79 -11.21 -6.23
CA TYR A 52 15.36 -11.50 -7.54
C TYR A 52 16.77 -12.10 -7.44
N THR A 53 17.62 -11.61 -6.52
CA THR A 53 18.97 -12.16 -6.33
C THR A 53 18.94 -13.57 -5.73
N GLU A 54 18.01 -13.89 -4.83
CA GLU A 54 17.85 -15.28 -4.34
C GLU A 54 17.48 -16.23 -5.48
N GLY A 55 16.63 -15.79 -6.40
CA GLY A 55 16.32 -16.54 -7.61
C GLY A 55 17.53 -16.71 -8.53
N TYR A 56 18.32 -15.65 -8.69
CA TYR A 56 19.53 -15.68 -9.51
C TYR A 56 20.65 -16.54 -8.90
N GLU A 57 20.79 -16.53 -7.57
CA GLU A 57 21.72 -17.39 -6.85
C GLU A 57 21.37 -18.86 -7.02
N LYS A 58 20.08 -19.20 -6.89
CA LYS A 58 19.59 -20.56 -7.18
C LYS A 58 19.90 -20.99 -8.61
N LEU A 59 19.79 -20.07 -9.57
CA LEU A 59 20.12 -20.35 -10.96
C LEU A 59 21.62 -20.59 -11.15
N ILE A 60 22.47 -19.72 -10.59
CA ILE A 60 23.94 -19.85 -10.63
C ILE A 60 24.36 -21.21 -10.06
N GLU A 61 23.83 -21.58 -8.89
CA GLU A 61 24.08 -22.87 -8.26
C GLU A 61 23.63 -24.03 -9.17
N ALA A 62 22.42 -23.95 -9.73
CA ALA A 62 21.88 -24.98 -10.61
C ALA A 62 22.70 -25.18 -11.91
N VAL A 63 23.37 -24.14 -12.40
CA VAL A 63 24.22 -24.21 -13.61
C VAL A 63 25.71 -24.35 -13.30
N GLY A 64 26.08 -24.55 -12.02
CA GLY A 64 27.45 -24.82 -11.59
C GLY A 64 28.38 -23.60 -11.57
N GLY A 65 27.85 -22.38 -11.60
CA GLY A 65 28.65 -21.17 -11.40
C GLY A 65 29.06 -21.07 -9.92
N SER A 66 30.35 -21.16 -9.61
CA SER A 66 30.82 -20.95 -8.24
C SER A 66 30.87 -19.46 -7.90
N LYS A 67 30.26 -19.06 -6.78
CA LYS A 67 30.64 -17.82 -6.10
C LYS A 67 32.03 -18.06 -5.48
N VAL A 68 33.05 -17.42 -6.04
CA VAL A 68 34.37 -17.28 -5.40
C VAL A 68 34.27 -16.25 -4.28
#